data_AF-A0A5U8KAE0-F1
#
_entry.id   AF-A0A5U8KAE0-F1
#
_cell.length_a   1.000
_cell.length_b   1.000
_cell.length_c   1.000
_cell.angle_alpha   90.00
_cell.angle_beta   90.00
_cell.angle_gamma   90.00
#
_symmetry.space_group_name_H-M   'P 1'
#
loop_
_entity.id
_entity.type
_entity.pdbx_description
1 polymer ?
#
loop_
_entity_poly.entity_id
_entity_poly.type
_entity_poly.pdbx_seq_one_letter_code
_entity_poly.pdbx_strand_id
1 'polypeptide(L)'
;MRLASRFGRINQIRRDRPLTHEELMQYTPSVFGEDKHSSRSDRYSYIPTITLLDNLRREGFEPFFACQSRVRDPGRRDYTKHMLRLRRAGQITGQQVPEIIILNSHSGESSFQLLPGVFRSVCTNSLVCGQSFGEIRVPHRGDIAEKVIEGAYEVLSVFDRVEEKREAMQSLLLPPPAQHTLAKAALTYRFGEEHQPVTTAQVLTPRRREDYGQDLWTVWNTLQE
;
A
#
# COMPACT_ATOMS: atom_id res chain seq x y z
N MET A 1 -2.59 -8.87 3.45
CA MET A 1 -1.48 -8.76 2.48
C MET A 1 -0.15 -8.75 3.23
N ARG A 2 0.60 -9.85 3.17
CA ARG A 2 1.96 -9.89 3.71
C ARG A 2 2.86 -9.28 2.63
N LEU A 3 3.44 -8.12 2.88
CA LEU A 3 4.45 -7.56 1.96
C LEU A 3 5.47 -8.66 1.69
N ALA A 4 5.74 -8.95 0.42
CA ALA A 4 6.69 -10.00 0.04
C ALA A 4 8.08 -9.73 0.65
N SER A 5 8.36 -8.47 0.94
CA SER A 5 9.56 -8.03 1.62
C SER A 5 9.37 -7.77 3.10
N ARG A 6 10.21 -8.43 3.93
CA ARG A 6 10.35 -8.13 5.36
C ARG A 6 11.42 -7.06 5.58
N PHE A 7 11.10 -6.07 6.40
CA PHE A 7 12.06 -5.11 6.94
C PHE A 7 12.52 -5.58 8.31
N GLY A 8 13.84 -5.64 8.52
CA GLY A 8 14.46 -5.95 9.81
C GLY A 8 14.55 -4.69 10.68
N ARG A 9 15.76 -4.33 11.10
CA ARG A 9 16.01 -3.02 11.74
C ARG A 9 15.89 -1.93 10.68
N ILE A 10 15.15 -0.86 10.96
CA ILE A 10 14.91 0.23 10.01
C ILE A 10 15.22 1.61 10.60
N ASN A 11 15.59 2.54 9.71
CA ASN A 11 15.36 3.96 9.91
C ASN A 11 13.97 4.27 9.37
N GLN A 12 13.16 5.04 10.10
CA GLN A 12 11.82 5.42 9.64
C GLN A 12 11.47 6.83 10.07
N ILE A 13 10.64 7.48 9.26
CA ILE A 13 10.00 8.76 9.57
C ILE A 13 8.53 8.71 9.14
N ARG A 14 7.67 9.33 9.94
CA ARG A 14 6.25 9.55 9.64
C ARG A 14 5.88 10.97 10.05
N ARG A 15 5.12 11.65 9.20
CA ARG A 15 4.52 12.95 9.50
C ARG A 15 3.04 12.96 9.10
N ASP A 16 2.31 13.92 9.64
CA ASP A 16 0.95 14.30 9.27
C ASP A 16 0.92 15.35 8.12
N ARG A 17 2.10 15.74 7.65
CA ARG A 17 2.37 16.57 6.47
C ARG A 17 3.27 15.81 5.48
N PRO A 18 3.41 16.29 4.23
CA PRO A 18 4.45 15.80 3.33
C PRO A 18 5.85 15.85 3.95
N LEU A 19 6.65 14.81 3.68
CA LEU A 19 8.06 14.74 4.03
C LEU A 19 8.86 15.64 3.08
N THR A 20 9.77 16.41 3.68
CA THR A 20 10.70 17.25 2.94
C THR A 20 11.76 16.42 2.22
N HIS A 21 12.42 17.00 1.23
CA HIS A 21 13.56 16.37 0.55
C HIS A 21 14.67 15.99 1.54
N GLU A 22 15.02 16.89 2.47
CA GLU A 22 16.04 16.66 3.49
C GLU A 22 15.68 15.50 4.43
N GLU A 23 14.41 15.44 4.88
CA GLU A 23 13.90 14.32 5.69
C GLU A 23 14.02 12.99 4.92
N LEU A 24 13.67 12.96 3.64
CA LEU A 24 13.81 11.76 2.81
C LEU A 24 15.28 11.37 2.63
N MET A 25 16.18 12.33 2.38
CA MET A 25 17.60 12.07 2.20
C MET A 25 18.24 11.53 3.49
N GLN A 26 17.84 12.06 4.64
CA GLN A 26 18.34 11.61 5.93
C GLN A 26 17.89 10.18 6.28
N TYR A 27 16.61 9.86 6.06
CA TYR A 27 16.01 8.58 6.50
C TYR A 27 16.06 7.47 5.45
N THR A 28 16.03 7.83 4.16
CA THR A 28 16.00 6.92 3.02
C THR A 28 16.98 7.36 1.92
N PRO A 29 18.29 7.48 2.19
CA PRO A 29 19.27 7.92 1.19
C PRO A 29 19.29 7.02 -0.07
N SER A 30 18.93 5.74 0.06
CA SER A 30 18.83 4.79 -1.06
C SER A 30 17.84 5.20 -2.15
N VAL A 31 16.81 5.99 -1.81
CA VAL A 31 15.84 6.53 -2.80
C VAL A 31 16.54 7.42 -3.83
N PHE A 32 17.64 8.08 -3.44
CA PHE A 32 18.41 9.03 -4.23
C PHE A 32 19.65 8.40 -4.87
N GLY A 33 19.92 7.11 -4.66
CA GLY A 33 21.06 6.45 -5.27
C GLY A 33 20.92 6.45 -6.79
N GLU A 34 21.95 6.83 -7.53
CA GLU A 34 21.88 7.04 -8.99
C GLU A 34 22.13 5.76 -9.81
N ASP A 35 22.58 4.68 -9.16
CA ASP A 35 22.88 3.41 -9.80
C ASP A 35 22.64 2.21 -8.86
N LYS A 36 22.76 1.00 -9.39
CA LYS A 36 22.80 -0.25 -8.62
C LYS A 36 24.10 -0.38 -7.83
N HIS A 37 24.06 -1.19 -6.77
CA HIS A 37 25.27 -1.52 -6.01
C HIS A 37 26.28 -2.28 -6.89
N SER A 38 27.57 -2.02 -6.75
CA SER A 38 28.65 -2.64 -7.55
C SER A 38 28.68 -4.17 -7.56
N SER A 39 28.09 -4.80 -6.54
CA SER A 39 27.90 -6.27 -6.49
C SER A 39 26.85 -6.80 -7.47
N ARG A 40 26.17 -5.94 -8.25
CA ARG A 40 25.13 -6.31 -9.21
C ARG A 40 25.71 -6.32 -10.63
N SER A 41 25.49 -7.44 -11.33
CA SER A 41 25.92 -7.59 -12.73
C SER A 41 25.19 -6.65 -13.69
N ASP A 42 25.67 -6.54 -14.93
CA ASP A 42 25.04 -5.76 -16.02
C ASP A 42 23.62 -6.21 -16.36
N ARG A 43 23.27 -7.46 -16.04
CA ARG A 43 21.90 -7.98 -16.20
C ARG A 43 20.90 -7.37 -15.23
N TYR A 44 21.36 -6.72 -14.16
CA TYR A 44 20.50 -6.05 -13.18
C TYR A 44 20.13 -4.66 -13.68
N SER A 45 18.84 -4.44 -13.86
CA SER A 45 18.28 -3.16 -14.30
C SER A 45 17.98 -2.27 -13.10
N TYR A 46 18.64 -1.12 -13.04
CA TYR A 46 18.35 -0.09 -12.05
C TYR A 46 16.99 0.57 -12.34
N ILE A 47 16.23 0.85 -11.28
CA ILE A 47 14.92 1.50 -11.35
C ILE A 47 14.99 2.72 -10.43
N PRO A 48 14.99 3.95 -10.96
CA PRO A 48 15.16 5.14 -10.15
C PRO A 48 13.92 5.46 -9.32
N THR A 49 13.99 5.22 -8.01
CA THR A 49 12.86 5.51 -7.11
C THR A 49 12.56 7.01 -7.07
N ILE A 50 13.58 7.87 -7.06
CA ILE A 50 13.39 9.33 -7.04
C ILE A 50 12.65 9.85 -8.26
N THR A 51 12.97 9.35 -9.47
CA THR A 51 12.26 9.75 -10.70
C THR A 51 10.78 9.40 -10.63
N LEU A 52 10.45 8.20 -10.15
CA LEU A 52 9.07 7.80 -9.96
C LEU A 52 8.37 8.66 -8.89
N LEU A 53 9.04 8.92 -7.77
CA LEU A 53 8.50 9.77 -6.71
C LEU A 53 8.18 11.18 -7.23
N ASP A 54 9.08 11.78 -8.01
CA ASP A 54 8.88 13.12 -8.57
C ASP A 54 7.72 13.14 -9.59
N ASN A 55 7.55 12.08 -10.38
CA ASN A 55 6.39 11.94 -11.25
C ASN A 55 5.08 11.88 -10.44
N LEU A 56 5.03 11.03 -9.40
CA LEU A 56 3.85 10.91 -8.54
C LEU A 56 3.54 12.21 -7.77
N ARG A 57 4.55 12.98 -7.40
CA ARG A 57 4.37 14.32 -6.80
C ARG A 57 3.70 15.30 -7.75
N ARG A 58 4.05 15.29 -9.04
CA ARG A 58 3.36 16.13 -10.05
C ARG A 58 1.88 15.77 -10.17
N GLU A 59 1.55 14.50 -9.95
CA GLU A 59 0.17 13.99 -9.89
C GLU A 59 -0.50 14.19 -8.51
N GLY A 60 0.15 14.93 -7.60
CA GLY A 60 -0.40 15.29 -6.30
C GLY A 60 -0.26 14.21 -5.22
N PHE A 61 0.58 13.20 -5.41
CA PHE A 61 0.91 12.20 -4.37
C PHE A 61 2.19 12.57 -3.63
N GLU A 62 2.07 12.78 -2.34
CA GLU A 62 3.17 13.21 -1.48
C GLU A 62 3.58 12.14 -0.46
N PRO A 63 4.88 11.93 -0.21
CA PRO A 63 5.35 10.97 0.78
C PRO A 63 5.07 11.51 2.18
N PHE A 64 4.44 10.72 3.04
CA PHE A 64 4.20 11.07 4.46
C PHE A 64 4.89 10.08 5.42
N PHE A 65 5.30 8.93 4.88
CA PHE A 65 6.09 7.91 5.58
C PHE A 65 7.20 7.42 4.68
N ALA A 66 8.38 7.22 5.26
CA ALA A 66 9.52 6.64 4.59
C ALA A 66 10.29 5.75 5.56
N CYS A 67 10.78 4.61 5.08
CA CYS A 67 11.71 3.79 5.86
C CYS A 67 12.74 3.09 4.99
N GLN A 68 13.89 2.80 5.58
CA GLN A 68 14.99 2.08 4.94
C GLN A 68 15.58 1.05 5.90
N SER A 69 15.96 -0.10 5.38
CA SER A 69 16.68 -1.12 6.14
C SER A 69 18.04 -0.60 6.62
N ARG A 70 18.37 -0.85 7.88
CA ARG A 70 19.70 -0.59 8.43
C ARG A 70 20.64 -1.70 8.02
N VAL A 71 21.81 -1.32 7.52
CA VAL A 71 22.89 -2.23 7.15
C VAL A 71 24.09 -2.01 8.07
N ARG A 72 24.88 -3.06 8.27
CA ARG A 72 26.15 -2.98 9.02
C ARG A 72 27.29 -2.40 8.16
N ASP A 73 27.25 -2.71 6.87
CA ASP A 73 28.22 -2.26 5.88
C ASP A 73 27.82 -0.86 5.36
N PRO A 74 28.63 0.20 5.62
CA PRO A 74 28.35 1.55 5.14
C PRO A 74 28.21 1.63 3.61
N GLY A 75 28.97 0.83 2.85
CA GLY A 75 28.94 0.84 1.38
C GLY A 75 27.61 0.35 0.79
N ARG A 76 26.77 -0.31 1.60
CA ARG A 76 25.43 -0.76 1.18
C ARG A 76 24.31 0.20 1.58
N ARG A 77 24.62 1.25 2.34
CA ARG A 77 23.63 2.16 2.91
C ARG A 77 22.79 2.84 1.83
N ASP A 78 23.37 3.15 0.69
CA ASP A 78 22.68 3.91 -0.37
C ASP A 78 22.02 3.01 -1.41
N TYR A 79 21.98 1.69 -1.15
CA TYR A 79 21.41 0.70 -2.09
C TYR A 79 20.44 -0.26 -1.43
N THR A 80 20.40 -0.27 -0.11
CA THR A 80 19.55 -1.15 0.66
C THR A 80 18.08 -0.80 0.47
N LYS A 81 17.25 -1.75 0.85
CA LYS A 81 15.81 -1.71 0.65
C LYS A 81 15.14 -0.56 1.37
N HIS A 82 14.24 0.12 0.67
CA HIS A 82 13.47 1.23 1.18
C HIS A 82 11.98 1.09 0.83
N MET A 83 11.15 1.79 1.60
CA MET A 83 9.71 1.90 1.42
C MET A 83 9.32 3.37 1.50
N LEU A 84 8.47 3.81 0.58
CA LEU A 84 7.76 5.08 0.65
C LEU A 84 6.26 4.80 0.70
N ARG A 85 5.53 5.54 1.53
CA ARG A 85 4.06 5.58 1.46
C ARG A 85 3.65 7.00 1.08
N LEU A 86 2.93 7.10 -0.02
CA LEU A 86 2.44 8.35 -0.57
C LEU A 86 0.94 8.47 -0.36
N ARG A 87 0.46 9.68 -0.12
CA ARG A 87 -0.97 10.04 -0.02
C ARG A 87 -1.27 11.17 -0.97
N ARG A 88 -2.51 11.24 -1.47
CA ARG A 88 -2.98 12.39 -2.24
C ARG A 88 -2.95 13.66 -1.38
N ALA A 89 -2.45 14.76 -1.93
CA ALA A 89 -2.43 16.05 -1.27
C ALA A 89 -3.84 16.46 -0.82
N GLY A 90 -3.96 17.01 0.39
CA GLY A 90 -5.25 17.37 0.99
C GLY A 90 -6.00 16.21 1.66
N GLN A 91 -5.66 14.95 1.36
CA GLN A 91 -6.27 13.75 1.99
C GLN A 91 -5.29 13.05 2.94
N ILE A 92 -4.32 13.76 3.52
CA ILE A 92 -3.25 13.13 4.31
C ILE A 92 -3.76 12.59 5.66
N THR A 93 -4.72 13.25 6.30
CA THR A 93 -5.17 12.91 7.67
C THR A 93 -6.54 12.25 7.74
N GLY A 94 -7.13 11.90 6.60
CA GLY A 94 -8.44 11.24 6.53
C GLY A 94 -8.48 9.92 7.30
N GLN A 95 -9.69 9.51 7.71
CA GLN A 95 -9.90 8.20 8.35
C GLN A 95 -9.57 7.05 7.41
N GLN A 96 -9.85 7.23 6.12
CA GLN A 96 -9.56 6.34 5.00
C GLN A 96 -8.92 7.18 3.91
N VAL A 97 -7.73 6.80 3.45
CA VAL A 97 -6.93 7.61 2.53
C VAL A 97 -6.37 6.72 1.41
N PRO A 98 -6.45 7.18 0.15
CA PRO A 98 -5.77 6.49 -0.93
C PRO A 98 -4.26 6.61 -0.70
N GLU A 99 -3.57 5.47 -0.68
CA GLU A 99 -2.11 5.45 -0.61
C GLU A 99 -1.50 4.58 -1.70
N ILE A 100 -0.31 4.99 -2.11
CA ILE A 100 0.59 4.19 -2.92
C ILE A 100 1.76 3.81 -2.02
N ILE A 101 2.05 2.51 -1.91
CA ILE A 101 3.26 2.03 -1.25
C ILE A 101 4.27 1.65 -2.35
N ILE A 102 5.43 2.28 -2.32
CA ILE A 102 6.58 1.94 -3.17
C ILE A 102 7.55 1.11 -2.33
N LEU A 103 8.01 -0.01 -2.89
CA LEU A 103 9.10 -0.81 -2.36
C LEU A 103 10.17 -1.00 -3.42
N ASN A 104 11.42 -0.73 -3.08
CA ASN A 104 12.53 -0.94 -3.99
C ASN A 104 13.83 -1.25 -3.23
N SER A 105 14.81 -1.78 -3.96
CA SER A 105 16.19 -1.91 -3.51
C SER A 105 17.11 -1.78 -4.71
N HIS A 106 18.33 -1.31 -4.51
CA HIS A 106 19.36 -1.24 -5.55
C HIS A 106 20.49 -2.26 -5.33
N SER A 107 20.39 -3.09 -4.29
CA SER A 107 21.29 -4.21 -3.98
C SER A 107 20.77 -5.59 -4.44
N GLY A 108 19.57 -5.64 -5.05
CA GLY A 108 18.91 -6.87 -5.50
C GLY A 108 18.33 -7.75 -4.40
N GLU A 109 18.05 -7.17 -3.23
CA GLU A 109 17.40 -7.84 -2.08
C GLU A 109 15.86 -7.90 -2.19
N SER A 110 15.29 -7.17 -3.15
CA SER A 110 13.88 -7.19 -3.50
C SER A 110 13.66 -6.75 -4.95
N SER A 111 12.54 -7.18 -5.53
CA SER A 111 11.98 -6.55 -6.73
C SER A 111 11.42 -5.17 -6.41
N PHE A 112 11.24 -4.34 -7.43
CA PHE A 112 10.40 -3.16 -7.32
C PHE A 112 8.92 -3.57 -7.18
N GLN A 113 8.20 -2.90 -6.28
CA GLN A 113 6.77 -3.08 -6.08
C GLN A 113 6.07 -1.73 -5.93
N LEU A 114 4.91 -1.61 -6.57
CA LEU A 114 3.95 -0.52 -6.41
C LEU A 114 2.62 -1.11 -5.96
N LEU A 115 2.11 -0.64 -4.82
CA LEU A 115 0.96 -1.20 -4.14
C LEU A 115 -0.05 -0.08 -3.84
N PRO A 116 -1.01 0.18 -4.73
CA PRO A 116 -2.13 1.06 -4.42
C PRO A 116 -3.14 0.42 -3.48
N GLY A 117 -3.74 1.21 -2.60
CA GLY A 117 -4.80 0.76 -1.72
C GLY A 117 -5.47 1.93 -0.99
N VAL A 118 -6.61 1.68 -0.37
CA VAL A 118 -7.22 2.62 0.59
C VAL A 118 -6.87 2.15 1.99
N PHE A 119 -6.18 2.99 2.75
CA PHE A 119 -5.62 2.66 4.07
C PHE A 119 -6.24 3.52 5.16
N ARG A 120 -6.30 3.00 6.40
CA ARG A 120 -6.78 3.75 7.56
C ARG A 120 -5.64 4.45 8.31
N SER A 121 -5.94 5.58 8.95
CA SER A 121 -4.94 6.43 9.62
C SER A 121 -4.18 5.74 10.78
N VAL A 122 -4.83 4.83 11.51
CA VAL A 122 -4.30 4.16 12.71
C VAL A 122 -3.19 3.13 12.44
N CYS A 123 -2.89 2.80 11.18
CA CYS A 123 -1.92 1.77 10.84
C CYS A 123 -0.47 2.26 10.96
N THR A 124 0.11 2.27 12.16
CA THR A 124 1.57 2.46 12.39
C THR A 124 2.41 1.27 11.92
N ASN A 125 1.84 0.06 11.90
CA ASN A 125 2.47 -1.17 11.37
C ASN A 125 1.93 -1.58 9.98
N SER A 126 1.27 -0.64 9.28
CA SER A 126 0.94 -0.69 7.85
C SER A 126 0.35 -2.01 7.32
N LEU A 127 -0.72 -2.54 7.94
CA LEU A 127 -1.71 -3.29 7.16
C LEU A 127 -3.06 -3.42 7.87
N VAL A 128 -4.11 -2.91 7.23
CA VAL A 128 -5.50 -3.31 7.46
C VAL A 128 -6.07 -3.61 6.08
N CYS A 129 -6.85 -4.71 5.97
CA CYS A 129 -7.55 -5.11 4.76
C CYS A 129 -8.19 -3.94 4.03
N GLY A 130 -8.13 -4.02 2.70
CA GLY A 130 -8.70 -3.08 1.75
C GLY A 130 -7.95 -3.35 0.46
N GLN A 131 -8.59 -4.05 -0.49
CA GLN A 131 -8.00 -4.58 -1.72
C GLN A 131 -6.81 -3.74 -2.19
N SER A 132 -5.61 -4.31 -2.24
CA SER A 132 -4.62 -3.76 -3.16
C SER A 132 -5.28 -3.82 -4.53
N PHE A 133 -5.47 -2.68 -5.20
CA PHE A 133 -6.25 -2.62 -6.44
C PHE A 133 -5.45 -3.15 -7.65
N GLY A 134 -4.63 -4.18 -7.40
CA GLY A 134 -3.48 -4.57 -8.20
C GLY A 134 -2.19 -4.40 -7.40
N GLU A 135 -1.22 -5.29 -7.62
CA GLU A 135 0.18 -5.09 -7.25
C GLU A 135 0.97 -5.07 -8.55
N ILE A 136 1.74 -4.00 -8.79
CA ILE A 136 2.71 -4.00 -9.87
C ILE A 136 4.03 -4.47 -9.28
N ARG A 137 4.52 -5.60 -9.77
CA ARG A 137 5.79 -6.18 -9.34
C ARG A 137 6.72 -6.34 -10.52
N VAL A 138 7.82 -5.62 -10.50
CA VAL A 138 8.77 -5.59 -11.60
C VAL A 138 10.13 -6.15 -11.14
N PRO A 139 10.61 -7.26 -11.74
CA PRO A 139 11.95 -7.74 -11.49
C PRO A 139 12.98 -6.80 -12.12
N HIS A 140 14.16 -6.66 -11.49
CA HIS A 140 15.27 -5.85 -12.00
C HIS A 140 16.00 -6.54 -13.17
N ARG A 141 15.30 -6.84 -14.26
CA ARG A 141 15.87 -7.51 -15.44
C ARG A 141 15.20 -7.03 -16.72
N GLY A 142 16.00 -6.67 -17.71
CA GLY A 142 15.55 -6.18 -19.02
C GLY A 142 15.26 -4.68 -19.01
N ASP A 143 14.69 -4.17 -20.10
CA ASP A 143 14.28 -2.77 -20.16
C ASP A 143 12.90 -2.59 -19.53
N ILE A 144 12.90 -2.08 -18.30
CA ILE A 144 11.76 -2.13 -17.37
C ILE A 144 11.50 -0.82 -16.64
N ALA A 145 12.40 0.17 -16.72
CA ALA A 145 12.22 1.45 -16.04
C ALA A 145 11.02 2.22 -16.60
N GLU A 146 10.85 2.24 -17.92
CA GLU A 146 9.69 2.86 -18.58
C GLU A 146 8.38 2.19 -18.17
N LYS A 147 8.35 0.85 -18.14
CA LYS A 147 7.18 0.06 -17.71
C LYS A 147 6.78 0.33 -16.25
N VAL A 148 7.75 0.64 -15.39
CA VAL A 148 7.46 1.03 -13.99
C VAL A 148 6.75 2.38 -13.95
N ILE A 149 7.16 3.34 -14.77
CA ILE A 149 6.55 4.66 -14.85
C ILE A 149 5.13 4.55 -15.45
N GLU A 150 4.97 3.83 -16.55
CA GLU A 150 3.67 3.58 -17.18
C GLU A 150 2.70 2.90 -16.21
N GLY A 151 3.14 1.82 -15.55
CA GLY A 151 2.34 1.13 -14.55
C GLY A 151 1.95 2.03 -13.36
N ALA A 152 2.78 3.01 -13.00
CA ALA A 152 2.41 3.96 -11.96
C ALA A 152 1.24 4.87 -12.38
N TYR A 153 1.18 5.30 -13.64
CA TYR A 153 0.05 6.07 -14.16
C TYR A 153 -1.22 5.23 -14.28
N GLU A 154 -1.11 3.95 -14.65
CA GLU A 154 -2.26 3.03 -14.62
C GLU A 154 -2.88 2.97 -13.21
N VAL A 155 -2.03 2.89 -12.18
CA VAL A 155 -2.47 2.87 -10.78
C VAL A 155 -3.24 4.14 -10.38
N LEU A 156 -2.88 5.31 -10.92
CA LEU A 156 -3.59 6.55 -10.61
C LEU A 156 -5.06 6.50 -11.08
N SER A 157 -5.29 5.97 -12.28
CA SER A 157 -6.65 5.81 -12.84
C SER A 157 -7.56 4.88 -12.02
N VAL A 158 -6.95 3.98 -11.23
CA VAL A 158 -7.68 3.03 -10.39
C VAL A 158 -8.24 3.71 -9.15
N PHE A 159 -7.58 4.74 -8.61
CA PHE A 159 -8.05 5.42 -7.40
C PHE A 159 -9.39 6.13 -7.59
N ASP A 160 -9.60 6.81 -8.72
CA ASP A 160 -10.87 7.51 -8.98
C ASP A 160 -12.05 6.53 -9.00
N ARG A 161 -11.87 5.36 -9.65
CA ARG A 161 -12.89 4.30 -9.69
C ARG A 161 -13.16 3.72 -8.32
N VAL A 162 -12.12 3.55 -7.51
CA VAL A 162 -12.25 3.04 -6.13
C VAL A 162 -12.98 4.03 -5.25
N GLU A 163 -12.65 5.31 -5.35
CA GLU A 163 -13.29 6.38 -4.59
C GLU A 163 -14.79 6.44 -4.90
N GLU A 164 -15.16 6.39 -6.18
CA GLU A 164 -16.56 6.30 -6.62
C GLU A 164 -17.29 5.08 -6.03
N LYS A 165 -16.68 3.88 -6.09
CA LYS A 165 -17.31 2.67 -5.51
C LYS A 165 -17.41 2.73 -4.00
N ARG A 166 -16.40 3.29 -3.32
CA ARG A 166 -16.42 3.50 -1.87
C ARG A 166 -17.57 4.43 -1.50
N GLU A 167 -17.72 5.57 -2.17
CA GLU A 167 -18.80 6.52 -1.92
C GLU A 167 -20.18 5.91 -2.19
N ALA A 168 -20.33 5.19 -3.30
CA ALA A 168 -21.57 4.46 -3.59
C ALA A 168 -21.92 3.45 -2.49
N MET A 169 -20.95 2.67 -2.01
CA MET A 169 -21.17 1.71 -0.93
C MET A 169 -21.48 2.40 0.41
N GLN A 170 -20.84 3.52 0.72
CA GLN A 170 -21.12 4.30 1.94
C GLN A 170 -22.51 4.95 1.91
N SER A 171 -23.01 5.30 0.71
CA SER A 171 -24.36 5.86 0.56
C SER A 171 -25.48 4.84 0.76
N LEU A 172 -25.16 3.53 0.68
CA LEU A 172 -26.14 2.46 0.78
C LEU A 172 -26.21 1.88 2.20
N LEU A 173 -27.25 2.25 2.95
CA LEU A 173 -27.53 1.66 4.25
C LEU A 173 -28.02 0.21 4.09
N LEU A 174 -27.47 -0.69 4.91
CA LEU A 174 -27.91 -2.07 5.00
C LEU A 174 -28.72 -2.27 6.29
N PRO A 175 -30.06 -2.37 6.23
CA PRO A 175 -30.84 -2.75 7.40
C PRO A 175 -30.46 -4.17 7.85
N PRO A 176 -30.74 -4.56 9.12
CA PRO A 176 -30.27 -5.82 9.67
C PRO A 176 -30.56 -7.07 8.81
N PRO A 177 -31.74 -7.24 8.18
CA PRO A 177 -31.98 -8.37 7.29
C PRO A 177 -31.02 -8.41 6.08
N ALA A 178 -30.69 -7.25 5.51
CA ALA A 178 -29.76 -7.15 4.38
C ALA A 178 -28.32 -7.47 4.81
N GLN A 179 -27.92 -7.06 6.02
CA GLN A 179 -26.61 -7.42 6.59
C GLN A 179 -26.48 -8.94 6.75
N HIS A 180 -27.51 -9.60 7.29
CA HIS A 180 -27.54 -11.05 7.44
C HIS A 180 -27.51 -11.78 6.08
N THR A 181 -28.22 -11.28 5.07
CA THR A 181 -28.18 -11.84 3.72
C THR A 181 -26.78 -11.70 3.10
N LEU A 182 -26.16 -10.53 3.23
CA LEU A 182 -24.79 -10.31 2.74
C LEU A 182 -23.79 -11.21 3.46
N ALA A 183 -23.88 -11.32 4.79
CA ALA A 183 -23.03 -12.20 5.59
C ALA A 183 -23.18 -13.67 5.15
N LYS A 184 -24.42 -14.13 4.96
CA LYS A 184 -24.70 -15.49 4.50
C LYS A 184 -24.08 -15.74 3.12
N ALA A 185 -24.29 -14.82 2.18
CA ALA A 185 -23.70 -14.92 0.85
C ALA A 185 -22.17 -14.96 0.90
N ALA A 186 -21.54 -14.13 1.74
CA ALA A 186 -20.09 -14.11 1.91
C ALA A 186 -19.55 -15.43 2.50
N LEU A 187 -20.23 -16.00 3.51
CA LEU A 187 -19.87 -17.29 4.09
C LEU A 187 -20.01 -18.43 3.09
N THR A 188 -21.11 -18.48 2.34
CA THR A 188 -21.33 -19.46 1.28
C THR A 188 -20.27 -19.34 0.19
N TYR A 189 -19.93 -18.13 -0.23
CA TYR A 189 -18.88 -17.91 -1.22
C TYR A 189 -17.51 -18.42 -0.76
N ARG A 190 -17.16 -18.21 0.52
CA ARG A 190 -15.84 -18.56 1.06
C ARG A 190 -15.70 -20.03 1.46
N PHE A 191 -16.72 -20.60 2.08
CA PHE A 191 -16.65 -21.93 2.72
C PHE A 191 -17.57 -22.97 2.06
N GLY A 192 -18.43 -22.56 1.12
CA GLY A 192 -19.48 -23.42 0.57
C GLY A 192 -20.69 -23.53 1.50
N GLU A 193 -21.62 -24.42 1.13
CA GLU A 193 -22.87 -24.64 1.86
C GLU A 193 -22.77 -25.76 2.91
N GLU A 194 -21.85 -26.71 2.73
CA GLU A 194 -21.79 -27.93 3.56
C GLU A 194 -21.31 -27.65 4.99
N HIS A 195 -20.24 -26.86 5.15
CA HIS A 195 -19.68 -26.56 6.45
C HIS A 195 -19.12 -25.14 6.52
N GLN A 196 -19.68 -24.33 7.43
CA GLN A 196 -19.22 -22.97 7.70
C GLN A 196 -18.68 -22.92 9.15
N PRO A 197 -17.39 -22.60 9.36
CA PRO A 197 -16.76 -22.63 10.68
C PRO A 197 -17.16 -21.45 11.60
N VAL A 198 -17.90 -20.48 11.06
CA VAL A 198 -18.36 -19.28 11.76
C VAL A 198 -19.80 -18.96 11.35
N THR A 199 -20.56 -18.35 12.26
CA THR A 199 -21.96 -17.96 12.01
C THR A 199 -22.05 -16.54 11.44
N THR A 200 -23.19 -16.21 10.81
CA THR A 200 -23.47 -14.85 10.32
C THR A 200 -23.39 -13.81 11.44
N ALA A 201 -23.88 -14.13 12.65
CA ALA A 201 -23.79 -13.22 13.80
C ALA A 201 -22.35 -12.98 14.24
N GLN A 202 -21.49 -14.01 14.19
CA GLN A 202 -20.07 -13.87 14.54
C GLN A 202 -19.32 -12.97 13.56
N VAL A 203 -19.55 -13.12 12.25
CA VAL A 203 -18.88 -12.27 11.23
C VAL A 203 -19.47 -10.87 11.12
N LEU A 204 -20.68 -10.64 11.64
CA LEU A 204 -21.29 -9.30 11.73
C LEU A 204 -20.93 -8.57 13.03
N THR A 205 -20.14 -9.18 13.93
CA THR A 205 -19.68 -8.52 15.15
C THR A 205 -18.35 -7.83 14.89
N PRO A 206 -18.29 -6.50 14.72
CA PRO A 206 -17.04 -5.80 14.43
C PRO A 206 -16.10 -5.86 15.63
N ARG A 207 -14.83 -6.17 15.37
CA ARG A 207 -13.75 -6.13 16.37
C ARG A 207 -13.18 -4.72 16.50
N ARG A 208 -13.31 -3.88 15.47
CA ARG A 208 -12.82 -2.50 15.42
C ARG A 208 -13.95 -1.49 15.60
N ARG A 209 -13.65 -0.39 16.30
CA ARG A 209 -14.64 0.67 16.55
C ARG A 209 -15.04 1.42 15.28
N GLU A 210 -14.11 1.50 14.33
CA GLU A 210 -14.32 2.15 13.04
C GLU A 210 -15.28 1.36 12.14
N ASP A 211 -15.60 0.12 12.49
CA ASP A 211 -16.46 -0.78 11.72
C ASP A 211 -17.89 -0.94 12.28
N TYR A 212 -18.32 -0.07 13.21
CA TYR A 212 -19.70 -0.08 13.75
C TYR A 212 -20.77 0.54 12.83
N GLY A 213 -20.38 1.05 11.66
CA GLY A 213 -21.30 1.62 10.66
C GLY A 213 -22.25 0.57 10.07
N GLN A 214 -23.38 1.05 9.54
CA GLN A 214 -24.44 0.20 8.97
C GLN A 214 -24.55 0.30 7.44
N ASP A 215 -23.67 1.08 6.81
CA ASP A 215 -23.58 1.16 5.36
C ASP A 215 -22.87 -0.08 4.76
N LEU A 216 -23.09 -0.32 3.47
CA LEU A 216 -22.53 -1.47 2.76
C LEU A 216 -21.00 -1.50 2.87
N TRP A 217 -20.32 -0.35 2.82
CA TRP A 217 -18.86 -0.29 2.93
C TRP A 217 -18.39 -0.78 4.31
N THR A 218 -19.02 -0.31 5.38
CA THR A 218 -18.63 -0.68 6.74
C THR A 218 -18.97 -2.14 7.07
N VAL A 219 -20.15 -2.61 6.67
CA VAL A 219 -20.55 -4.02 6.84
C VAL A 219 -19.63 -4.94 6.03
N TRP A 220 -19.29 -4.56 4.79
CA TRP A 220 -18.34 -5.30 3.96
C TRP A 220 -16.95 -5.42 4.61
N ASN A 221 -16.47 -4.37 5.28
CA ASN A 221 -15.20 -4.41 6.00
C ASN A 221 -15.27 -5.30 7.25
N THR A 222 -16.40 -5.25 7.98
CA THR A 222 -16.64 -6.12 9.15
C THR A 222 -16.55 -7.60 8.79
N LEU A 223 -17.14 -8.00 7.66
CA LEU A 223 -17.12 -9.38 7.18
C LEU A 223 -15.72 -9.89 6.78
N GLN A 224 -14.75 -9.00 6.58
CA GLN A 224 -13.38 -9.36 6.19
C GLN A 224 -12.41 -9.55 7.39
N GLU A 225 -12.83 -9.25 8.63
CA GLU A 225 -12.02 -9.36 9.84
C GLU A 225 -11.74 -10.80 10.32
#